data_AF-A0A3L7YWV4-F1
#
_entry.id   AF-A0A3L7YWV4-F1
#
_cell.length_a   1.000
_cell.length_b   1.000
_cell.length_c   1.000
_cell.angle_alpha   90.00
_cell.angle_beta   90.00
_cell.angle_gamma   90.00
#
_symmetry.space_group_name_H-M   'P 1'
#
loop_
_entity.id
_entity.type
_entity.pdbx_description
1 polymer ?
#
loop_
_entity_poly.entity_id
_entity_poly.type
_entity_poly.pdbx_seq_one_letter_code
_entity_poly.pdbx_strand_id
1 'polypeptide(L)' 'MDKKTLEFVTFCISKLSILLKLPQKEIYGRLKASGILYEYIVPSYDVLHTFSSRYLMEDLTEYMREKGVLEA' A
#
# COMPACT_ATOMS: atom_id res chain seq x y z
N MET A 1 -10.37 11.57 -5.42
CA MET A 1 -10.36 10.50 -4.40
C MET A 1 -11.38 10.87 -3.35
N ASP A 2 -12.33 9.99 -3.06
CA ASP A 2 -13.33 10.20 -2.01
C ASP A 2 -12.74 9.92 -0.62
N LYS A 3 -13.54 10.19 0.43
CA LYS A 3 -13.12 10.05 1.82
C LYS A 3 -12.73 8.62 2.20
N LYS A 4 -13.48 7.61 1.75
CA LYS A 4 -13.21 6.21 2.12
C LYS A 4 -11.91 5.73 1.51
N THR A 5 -11.67 6.07 0.24
CA THR A 5 -10.41 5.75 -0.44
C THR A 5 -9.22 6.45 0.20
N LEU A 6 -9.37 7.72 0.63
CA LEU A 6 -8.33 8.43 1.37
C LEU A 6 -7.99 7.76 2.71
N GLU A 7 -9.01 7.38 3.49
CA GLU A 7 -8.83 6.68 4.77
C GLU A 7 -8.14 5.33 4.57
N PHE A 8 -8.53 4.59 3.53
CA PHE A 8 -7.93 3.30 3.19
C PHE A 8 -6.46 3.41 2.74
N VAL A 9 -6.14 4.37 1.88
CA VAL A 9 -4.75 4.65 1.46
C VAL A 9 -3.89 5.02 2.67
N THR A 10 -4.41 5.89 3.54
CA THR A 10 -3.73 6.32 4.77
C THR A 10 -3.48 5.14 5.70
N PHE A 11 -4.46 4.24 5.84
CA PHE A 11 -4.34 2.99 6.57
C PHE A 11 -3.24 2.09 5.99
N CYS A 12 -3.20 1.88 4.68
CA CYS A 12 -2.19 1.06 4.02
C CYS A 12 -0.78 1.60 4.26
N ILE A 13 -0.57 2.91 4.07
CA ILE A 13 0.73 3.56 4.30
C ILE A 13 1.18 3.40 5.76
N SER A 14 0.27 3.61 6.71
CA SER A 14 0.56 3.47 8.14
C SER A 14 0.94 2.03 8.52
N LYS A 15 0.18 1.03 8.03
CA LYS A 15 0.44 -0.38 8.30
C LYS A 15 1.75 -0.87 7.67
N LEU A 16 2.02 -0.50 6.41
CA LEU A 16 3.28 -0.81 5.74
C LEU A 16 4.48 -0.17 6.44
N SER A 17 4.33 1.07 6.93
CA SER A 17 5.37 1.75 7.71
C SER A 17 5.74 0.98 8.97
N ILE A 18 4.74 0.47 9.71
CA ILE A 18 4.97 -0.37 10.90
C ILE A 18 5.62 -1.70 10.51
N LEU A 19 5.09 -2.37 9.48
CA LEU A 19 5.56 -3.70 9.04
C LEU A 19 7.01 -3.67 8.55
N LEU A 20 7.33 -2.69 7.70
CA LEU A 20 8.65 -2.56 7.07
C LEU A 20 9.65 -1.75 7.91
N LYS A 21 9.20 -1.18 9.04
CA LYS A 21 10.00 -0.30 9.89
C LYS A 21 10.59 0.90 9.14
N LEU A 22 9.85 1.42 8.17
CA LEU A 22 10.23 2.59 7.36
C LEU A 22 9.32 3.78 7.67
N PRO A 23 9.80 5.03 7.57
CA PRO A 23 8.96 6.20 7.76
C PRO A 23 7.78 6.23 6.77
N GLN A 24 6.59 6.66 7.21
CA GLN A 24 5.40 6.77 6.34
C GLN A 24 5.66 7.62 5.08
N LYS A 25 6.47 8.69 5.20
CA LYS A 25 6.88 9.53 4.06
C LYS A 25 7.62 8.73 3.00
N GLU A 26 8.48 7.81 3.43
CA GLU A 26 9.24 6.95 2.52
C GLU A 26 8.33 5.90 1.86
N ILE A 27 7.44 5.27 2.63
CA ILE A 27 6.42 4.36 2.10
C ILE A 27 5.56 5.05 1.03
N TYR A 28 5.02 6.23 1.34
CA TYR A 28 4.25 7.02 0.38
C TYR A 28 5.06 7.32 -0.88
N GLY A 29 6.33 7.74 -0.73
CA GLY A 29 7.22 8.02 -1.86
C GLY A 29 7.43 6.79 -2.75
N ARG A 30 7.73 5.63 -2.15
CA ARG A 30 7.92 4.35 -2.84
C ARG A 30 6.66 3.91 -3.59
N LEU A 31 5.49 3.94 -2.93
CA LEU A 31 4.22 3.56 -3.55
C LEU A 31 3.81 4.51 -4.68
N LYS A 32 4.07 5.81 -4.53
CA LYS A 32 3.78 6.82 -5.56
C LYS A 32 4.70 6.65 -6.77
N ALA A 33 6.00 6.53 -6.55
CA ALA A 33 6.99 6.46 -7.63
C ALA A 33 6.87 5.18 -8.46
N SER A 34 6.45 4.08 -7.83
CA SER A 34 6.25 2.77 -8.49
C SER A 34 4.91 2.62 -9.19
N GLY A 35 4.02 3.62 -9.11
CA GLY A 35 2.65 3.51 -9.62
C GLY A 35 1.71 2.71 -8.71
N ILE A 36 2.20 1.92 -7.75
CA ILE A 36 1.38 1.07 -6.87
C ILE A 36 0.26 1.87 -6.18
N LEU A 37 0.52 3.11 -5.78
CA LEU A 37 -0.50 3.94 -5.15
C LEU A 37 -1.66 4.27 -6.09
N TYR A 38 -1.37 4.83 -7.27
CA TYR A 38 -2.39 5.43 -8.14
C TYR A 38 -2.89 4.49 -9.25
N GLU A 39 -2.13 3.45 -9.58
CA GLU A 39 -2.46 2.47 -10.61
C GLU A 39 -2.97 1.15 -10.02
N TYR A 40 -2.74 0.89 -8.72
CA TYR A 40 -3.20 -0.33 -8.06
C TYR A 40 -4.07 -0.08 -6.81
N ILE A 41 -3.55 0.54 -5.75
CA ILE A 41 -4.27 0.67 -4.47
C ILE A 41 -5.55 1.51 -4.62
N VAL A 42 -5.46 2.68 -5.27
CA VAL A 42 -6.60 3.58 -5.44
C VAL A 42 -7.66 2.99 -6.38
N PRO A 43 -7.33 2.49 -7.59
CA PRO A 43 -8.33 1.91 -8.49
C PRO A 43 -8.97 0.61 -7.95
N SER A 44 -8.23 -0.17 -7.17
CA SER A 44 -8.70 -1.46 -6.65
C SER A 44 -9.35 -1.37 -5.27
N TYR A 45 -9.70 -0.16 -4.79
CA TYR A 45 -10.30 0.05 -3.47
C TYR A 45 -11.44 -0.93 -3.19
N ASP A 46 -12.41 -1.05 -4.10
CA ASP A 46 -13.62 -1.86 -3.92
C ASP A 46 -13.34 -3.33 -3.61
N VAL A 47 -12.21 -3.86 -4.08
CA VAL A 47 -11.75 -5.23 -3.80
C VAL A 47 -10.88 -5.25 -2.55
N LEU A 48 -9.84 -4.44 -2.51
CA LEU A 48 -8.81 -4.51 -1.47
C LEU A 48 -9.34 -4.17 -0.07
N HIS A 49 -10.33 -3.28 0.05
CA HIS A 49 -10.90 -2.90 1.35
C HIS A 49 -11.72 -4.01 2.02
N THR A 50 -12.03 -5.09 1.30
CA THR A 50 -12.75 -6.26 1.83
C THR A 50 -11.81 -7.29 2.47
N PHE A 51 -10.51 -7.18 2.22
CA PHE A 51 -9.53 -8.14 2.70
C PHE A 51 -9.23 -7.95 4.18
N SER A 52 -8.85 -9.05 4.85
CA SER A 52 -8.30 -8.94 6.20
C SER A 52 -7.03 -8.09 6.18
N SER A 53 -6.83 -7.28 7.23
CA SER A 53 -5.64 -6.43 7.32
C SER A 53 -4.33 -7.21 7.21
N ARG A 54 -4.28 -8.46 7.72
CA ARG A 54 -3.05 -9.26 7.67
C ARG A 54 -2.74 -9.67 6.23
N TYR A 55 -3.72 -10.29 5.57
CA TYR A 55 -3.57 -10.75 4.19
C TYR A 55 -3.24 -9.61 3.24
N LEU A 56 -3.94 -8.48 3.35
CA LEU A 56 -3.69 -7.30 2.51
C LEU A 56 -2.26 -6.77 2.66
N MET A 57 -1.69 -6.78 3.87
CA MET A 57 -0.32 -6.30 4.07
C MET A 57 0.72 -7.29 3.54
N GLU A 58 0.47 -8.58 3.68
CA GLU A 58 1.33 -9.63 3.11
C GLU A 58 1.34 -9.51 1.57
N ASP A 59 0.17 -9.44 0.94
CA ASP A 59 -0.02 -9.27 -0.51
C ASP A 59 0.64 -7.98 -1.04
N LEU A 60 0.38 -6.83 -0.42
CA LEU A 60 1.01 -5.57 -0.82
C LEU A 60 2.53 -5.60 -0.69
N THR A 61 3.05 -6.26 0.35
CA THR A 61 4.50 -6.38 0.54
C THR A 61 5.14 -7.25 -0.53
N GLU A 62 4.50 -8.37 -0.90
CA GLU A 62 4.92 -9.24 -2.00
C GLU A 62 4.88 -8.49 -3.33
N TYR A 63 3.77 -7.82 -3.64
CA TYR A 63 3.64 -7.01 -4.85
C TYR A 63 4.68 -5.90 -4.94
N MET A 64 5.03 -5.26 -3.81
CA MET A 64 6.13 -4.30 -3.76
C MET A 64 7.49 -4.94 -4.09
N ARG A 65 7.75 -6.20 -3.71
CA ARG A 65 8.98 -6.93 -4.11
C ARG A 65 8.96 -7.27 -5.59
N GLU A 66 7.84 -7.76 -6.12
CA GLU A 66 7.68 -8.07 -7.55
C GLU A 66 7.92 -6.84 -8.43
N LYS A 67 7.50 -5.66 -7.97
CA LYS A 67 7.74 -4.37 -8.65
C LYS A 67 9.12 -3.79 -8.41
N GLY A 68 10.01 -4.47 -7.68
CA GLY A 68 11.37 -3.99 -7.38
C GLY A 68 11.42 -2.78 -6.43
N VAL A 69 10.34 -2.53 -5.69
CA VAL A 69 10.24 -1.42 -4.73
C VAL A 69 10.91 -1.74 -3.40
N LEU A 70 10.94 -3.02 -3.04
CA LEU A 70 11.64 -3.58 -1.89
C LEU A 70 12.68 -4.59 -2.39
N GLU A 71 13.77 -4.72 -1.66
CA GLU A 71 14.73 -5.81 -1.89
C GLU A 71 14.05 -7.16 -1.61
N ALA A 72 14.51 -8.24 -2.25
CA ALA A 72 13.95 -9.58 -2.12
C ALA A 72 14.27 -10.21 -0.76
#